data_AF-A0A8C0GGY2-F1
#
_entry.id   AF-A0A8C0GGY2-F1
#
_cell.length_a   1.000
_cell.length_b   1.000
_cell.length_c   1.000
_cell.angle_alpha   90.00
_cell.angle_beta   90.00
_cell.angle_gamma   90.00
#
_symmetry.space_group_name_H-M   'P 1'
#
loop_
_entity.id
_entity.type
_entity.pdbx_description
1 polymer ?
#
loop_
_entity_poly.entity_id
_entity_poly.type
_entity_poly.pdbx_seq_one_letter_code
_entity_poly.pdbx_strand_id
1 'polypeptide(L)'
;MKTVIQILCFFLLITFYKCAVITGACERDLQCGAGTCCAISLWLRGLRMCTPLGQEGDECHPFSHKVPFLGKRQHHTCPCLPNFICSRFIDGRFRCSVDFKNIDF
;
A
#
# COMPACT_ATOMS: atom_id res chain seq x y z
N MET A 1 -6.98 -23.05 36.34
CA MET A 1 -6.09 -23.40 35.22
C MET A 1 -6.79 -23.42 33.86
N LYS A 2 -7.90 -24.15 33.67
CA LYS A 2 -8.63 -24.19 32.39
C LYS A 2 -9.09 -22.82 31.87
N THR A 3 -9.63 -21.99 32.76
CA THR A 3 -10.07 -20.62 32.45
C THR A 3 -8.92 -19.71 32.04
N VAL A 4 -7.77 -19.81 32.71
CA VAL A 4 -6.55 -19.03 32.38
C VAL A 4 -6.02 -19.41 31.00
N ILE A 5 -6.00 -20.71 30.68
CA ILE A 5 -5.56 -21.20 29.36
C ILE A 5 -6.51 -20.75 28.25
N GLN A 6 -7.84 -20.75 28.49
CA GLN A 6 -8.82 -20.24 27.53
C GLN A 6 -8.65 -18.74 27.27
N ILE A 7 -8.44 -17.94 28.33
CA ILE A 7 -8.22 -16.50 28.20
C ILE A 7 -6.94 -16.21 27.39
N LEU A 8 -5.84 -16.92 27.69
CA LEU A 8 -4.58 -16.82 26.93
C LEU A 8 -4.75 -17.21 25.46
N CYS A 9 -5.46 -18.30 25.17
CA CYS A 9 -5.76 -18.69 23.80
C CYS A 9 -6.60 -17.63 23.07
N PHE A 10 -7.57 -17.02 23.74
CA PHE A 10 -8.40 -15.98 23.16
C PHE A 10 -7.58 -14.73 22.83
N PHE A 11 -6.69 -14.30 23.74
CA PHE A 11 -5.78 -13.18 23.47
C PHE A 11 -4.80 -13.47 22.33
N LEU A 12 -4.27 -14.70 22.24
CA LEU A 12 -3.44 -15.11 21.10
C LEU A 12 -4.25 -15.10 19.79
N LEU A 13 -5.48 -15.59 19.78
CA LEU A 13 -6.32 -15.56 18.58
C LEU A 13 -6.60 -14.13 18.10
N ILE A 14 -6.77 -13.18 19.03
CA ILE A 14 -6.95 -11.76 18.70
C ILE A 14 -5.69 -11.16 18.08
N THR A 15 -4.49 -11.51 18.57
CA THR A 15 -3.24 -10.99 17.99
C THR A 15 -2.91 -11.58 16.62
N PHE A 16 -3.39 -12.80 16.34
CA PHE A 16 -3.26 -13.47 15.04
C PHE A 16 -4.37 -13.12 14.05
N TYR A 17 -5.46 -12.47 14.49
CA TYR A 17 -6.52 -12.03 13.61
C TYR A 17 -5.99 -10.92 12.70
N LYS A 18 -5.53 -11.30 11.51
CA LYS A 18 -5.29 -10.37 10.42
C LYS A 18 -6.64 -9.70 10.12
N CYS A 19 -6.81 -8.46 10.56
CA CYS A 19 -8.01 -7.68 10.28
C CYS A 19 -8.26 -7.70 8.77
N ALA A 20 -9.24 -8.50 8.32
CA ALA A 20 -9.69 -8.46 6.95
C ALA A 20 -10.34 -7.08 6.75
N VAL A 21 -9.74 -6.27 5.89
CA VAL A 21 -10.29 -4.96 5.53
C VAL A 21 -11.53 -5.20 4.65
N ILE A 22 -12.71 -5.24 5.26
CA ILE A 22 -13.99 -5.51 4.57
C ILE A 22 -14.40 -4.35 3.65
N THR A 23 -13.96 -3.12 3.96
CA THR A 23 -14.41 -1.88 3.30
C THR A 23 -13.34 -1.21 2.43
N GLY A 24 -12.17 -1.83 2.26
CA GLY A 24 -11.01 -1.22 1.62
C GLY A 24 -10.30 -0.13 2.45
N ALA A 25 -10.83 0.29 3.61
CA ALA A 25 -10.23 1.35 4.44
C ALA A 25 -9.01 0.87 5.26
N CYS A 26 -8.00 1.73 5.40
CA CYS A 26 -6.74 1.37 6.06
C CYS A 26 -6.10 2.58 6.76
N GLU A 27 -5.10 2.33 7.62
CA GLU A 27 -4.22 3.36 8.20
C GLU A 27 -2.75 3.14 7.81
N ARG A 28 -2.34 1.88 7.61
CA ARG A 28 -0.99 1.48 7.21
C ARG A 28 -1.02 0.40 6.13
N ASP A 29 0.06 0.31 5.35
CA ASP A 29 0.19 -0.67 4.27
C ASP A 29 0.02 -2.12 4.75
N LEU A 30 0.39 -2.44 5.99
CA LEU A 30 0.29 -3.80 6.55
C LEU A 30 -1.15 -4.34 6.64
N GLN A 31 -2.14 -3.45 6.64
CA GLN A 31 -3.55 -3.84 6.63
C GLN A 31 -4.04 -4.21 5.22
N CYS A 32 -3.28 -3.84 4.19
CA CYS A 32 -3.62 -4.06 2.80
C CYS A 32 -2.94 -5.33 2.25
N GLY A 33 -3.50 -5.85 1.16
CA GLY A 33 -2.98 -7.06 0.50
C GLY A 33 -1.72 -6.82 -0.32
N ALA A 34 -1.12 -7.89 -0.82
CA ALA A 34 -0.01 -7.80 -1.76
C ALA A 34 -0.43 -7.00 -3.02
N GLY A 35 0.48 -6.18 -3.55
CA GLY A 35 0.19 -5.34 -4.71
C GLY A 35 -0.67 -4.11 -4.42
N THR A 36 -0.87 -3.77 -3.15
CA THR A 36 -1.64 -2.57 -2.75
C THR A 36 -0.90 -1.75 -1.68
N CYS A 37 -1.23 -0.46 -1.55
CA CYS A 37 -0.73 0.43 -0.53
C CYS A 37 -1.86 1.23 0.13
N CYS A 38 -1.63 1.77 1.32
CA CYS A 38 -2.65 2.55 2.03
C CYS A 38 -2.57 4.05 1.68
N ALA A 39 -3.24 4.46 0.60
CA ALA A 39 -3.18 5.84 0.08
C ALA A 39 -4.39 6.68 0.52
N ILE A 40 -4.24 8.02 0.50
CA ILE A 40 -5.33 8.94 0.84
C ILE A 40 -6.37 8.94 -0.29
N SER A 41 -7.66 8.89 0.04
CA SER A 41 -8.75 9.00 -0.94
C SER A 41 -8.72 10.35 -1.66
N LEU A 42 -8.96 10.35 -2.98
CA LEU A 42 -9.12 11.60 -3.74
C LEU A 42 -10.42 12.34 -3.41
N TRP A 43 -11.45 11.60 -2.97
CA TRP A 43 -12.82 12.11 -2.85
C TRP A 43 -13.21 12.42 -1.40
N LEU A 44 -12.71 11.61 -0.47
CA LEU A 44 -13.12 11.67 0.95
C LEU A 44 -11.95 12.12 1.82
N ARG A 45 -12.05 13.34 2.35
CA ARG A 45 -11.05 13.89 3.28
C ARG A 45 -10.93 13.02 4.52
N GLY A 46 -9.69 12.76 4.94
CA GLY A 46 -9.41 11.98 6.14
C GLY A 46 -9.55 10.46 5.96
N LEU A 47 -10.05 9.97 4.83
CA LEU A 47 -10.12 8.54 4.53
C LEU A 47 -8.87 8.08 3.78
N ARG A 48 -8.34 6.93 4.19
CA ARG A 48 -7.33 6.17 3.45
C ARG A 48 -7.89 4.81 3.05
N MET A 49 -7.47 4.35 1.90
CA MET A 49 -7.94 3.10 1.31
C MET A 49 -6.78 2.32 0.72
N CYS A 50 -6.94 1.00 0.69
CA CYS A 50 -6.04 0.11 -0.02
C CYS A 50 -6.19 0.36 -1.51
N THR A 51 -5.19 1.00 -2.09
CA THR A 51 -5.11 1.40 -3.49
C THR A 51 -4.08 0.49 -4.19
N PRO A 52 -4.33 0.03 -5.42
CA PRO A 52 -3.34 -0.76 -6.17
C PRO A 52 -2.05 0.00 -6.42
N LEU A 53 -0.95 -0.73 -6.58
CA LEU A 53 0.32 -0.18 -7.10
C LEU A 53 0.15 0.35 -8.52
N GLY A 54 0.89 1.39 -8.89
CA GLY A 54 0.79 2.02 -10.20
C GLY A 54 1.29 1.13 -11.33
N GLN A 55 0.53 1.03 -12.40
CA GLN A 55 0.88 0.38 -13.66
C GLN A 55 1.47 1.39 -14.65
N GLU A 56 1.89 0.94 -15.83
CA GLU A 56 2.39 1.82 -16.87
C GLU A 56 1.39 2.96 -17.20
N GLY A 57 1.89 4.20 -17.20
CA GLY A 57 1.11 5.41 -17.45
C GLY A 57 0.43 6.02 -16.23
N ASP A 58 0.28 5.28 -15.11
CA ASP A 58 -0.36 5.80 -13.90
C ASP A 58 0.45 6.93 -13.26
N GLU A 59 -0.24 7.89 -12.67
CA GLU A 59 0.41 8.97 -11.91
C GLU A 59 1.10 8.42 -10.66
N CYS A 60 2.33 8.85 -10.45
CA CYS A 60 3.15 8.45 -9.32
C CYS A 60 3.79 9.68 -8.67
N HIS A 61 4.28 9.51 -7.44
CA HIS A 61 5.05 10.55 -6.76
C HIS A 61 6.49 10.08 -6.56
N PRO A 62 7.52 10.89 -6.87
CA PRO A 62 8.92 10.45 -6.83
C PRO A 62 9.38 10.07 -5.41
N PHE A 63 8.72 10.61 -4.38
CA PHE A 63 8.97 10.28 -2.97
C PHE A 63 8.01 9.22 -2.39
N SER A 64 7.32 8.47 -3.26
CA SER A 64 6.52 7.33 -2.80
C SER A 64 7.42 6.19 -2.32
N HIS A 65 7.45 5.96 -1.01
CA HIS A 65 8.16 4.84 -0.43
C HIS A 65 7.61 3.50 -0.91
N LYS A 66 8.51 2.50 -1.02
CA LYS A 66 8.18 1.11 -1.34
C LYS A 66 7.16 0.53 -0.34
N VAL A 67 6.38 -0.45 -0.79
CA VAL A 67 5.45 -1.20 0.06
C VAL A 67 6.17 -2.41 0.68
N PRO A 68 5.96 -2.73 1.96
CA PRO A 68 5.13 -2.01 2.92
C PRO A 68 5.88 -0.80 3.51
N PHE A 69 5.23 0.35 3.54
CA PHE A 69 5.69 1.51 4.28
C PHE A 69 5.18 1.46 5.73
N LEU A 70 6.08 1.58 6.71
CA LEU A 70 5.73 1.52 8.14
C LEU A 70 5.06 2.80 8.66
N GLY A 71 5.27 3.93 7.98
CA GLY A 71 4.63 5.20 8.30
C GLY A 71 3.24 5.36 7.68
N LYS A 72 2.65 6.53 7.84
CA LYS A 72 1.39 6.90 7.18
C LYS A 72 1.67 7.61 5.86
N ARG A 73 1.05 7.16 4.77
CA ARG A 73 1.14 7.84 3.48
C ARG A 73 0.38 9.16 3.52
N GLN A 74 1.00 10.17 2.92
CA GLN A 74 0.46 11.52 2.78
C GLN A 74 0.01 11.84 1.34
N HIS A 75 0.24 10.91 0.41
CA HIS A 75 -0.09 11.08 -1.00
C HIS A 75 -1.26 10.19 -1.38
N HIS A 76 -1.98 10.61 -2.43
CA HIS A 76 -3.07 9.86 -3.04
C HIS A 76 -2.58 8.75 -3.96
N THR A 77 -1.28 8.72 -4.28
CA THR A 77 -0.66 7.76 -5.18
C THR A 77 0.11 6.68 -4.42
N CYS A 78 0.02 5.45 -4.93
CA CYS A 78 0.89 4.34 -4.54
C CYS A 78 2.20 4.37 -5.36
N PRO A 79 3.27 3.69 -4.91
CA PRO A 79 4.43 3.49 -5.76
C PRO A 79 4.05 2.61 -6.98
N CYS A 80 4.88 2.66 -8.02
CA CYS A 80 4.71 1.80 -9.18
C CYS A 80 4.92 0.31 -8.81
N LEU A 81 4.40 -0.60 -9.64
CA LEU A 81 4.74 -2.02 -9.56
C LEU A 81 6.26 -2.22 -9.71
N PRO A 82 6.82 -3.34 -9.21
CA PRO A 82 8.26 -3.60 -9.24
C PRO A 82 8.96 -3.47 -10.61
N ASN A 83 8.21 -3.64 -11.70
CA ASN A 83 8.72 -3.63 -13.08
C ASN A 83 8.70 -2.23 -13.72
N PHE A 84 8.22 -1.22 -12.98
CA PHE A 84 8.07 0.15 -13.44
C PHE A 84 8.81 1.12 -12.52
N ILE A 85 9.27 2.22 -13.10
CA ILE A 85 9.91 3.33 -12.39
C ILE A 85 9.03 4.57 -12.47
N CYS A 86 9.04 5.37 -11.40
CA CYS A 86 8.37 6.66 -11.40
C CYS A 86 9.27 7.72 -12.06
N SER A 87 8.94 8.17 -13.26
CA SER A 87 9.75 9.09 -14.07
C SER A 87 8.99 10.36 -14.42
N ARG A 88 9.72 11.46 -14.64
CA ARG A 88 9.15 12.76 -15.02
C ARG A 88 8.96 12.85 -16.53
N PHE A 89 7.76 13.20 -16.97
CA PHE A 89 7.40 13.40 -18.37
C PHE A 89 7.55 14.87 -18.79
N ILE A 90 7.45 15.12 -20.10
CA ILE A 90 7.63 16.45 -20.73
C ILE A 90 6.61 17.47 -20.19
N ASP A 91 5.42 17.00 -19.82
CA ASP A 91 4.36 17.79 -19.19
C ASP A 91 4.64 18.11 -17.69
N GLY A 92 5.80 17.72 -17.19
CA GLY A 92 6.22 17.91 -15.81
C GLY A 92 5.58 16.96 -14.80
N ARG A 93 4.64 16.11 -15.22
CA ARG A 93 3.98 15.12 -14.36
C ARG A 93 4.85 13.88 -14.21
N PHE A 94 4.67 13.19 -13.10
CA PHE A 94 5.37 11.94 -12.84
C PHE A 94 4.43 10.77 -13.12
N ARG A 95 4.88 9.82 -13.93
CA ARG A 95 4.13 8.60 -14.25
C ARG A 95 5.02 7.37 -14.14
N CYS A 96 4.39 6.23 -13.94
CA CYS A 96 5.05 4.94 -14.01
C CYS A 96 5.40 4.62 -15.47
N SER A 97 6.67 4.31 -15.72
CA SER A 97 7.19 3.91 -17.04
C SER A 97 8.00 2.64 -16.92
N VAL A 98 8.14 1.90 -18.02
CA VAL A 98 8.98 0.68 -18.07
C VAL A 98 10.39 0.98 -17.58
N ASP A 99 10.90 0.13 -16.69
CA ASP A 99 12.28 0.18 -16.28
C ASP A 99 13.17 -0.55 -17.29
N PHE A 100 13.71 0.18 -18.27
CA PHE A 100 14.63 -0.38 -19.26
C PHE A 100 15.94 -0.91 -18.64
N LYS A 101 16.23 -0.66 -17.36
CA LYS A 101 17.40 -1.23 -16.67
C LYS A 101 17.20 -2.65 -16.17
N ASN A 102 15.97 -3.19 -16.17
CA ASN A 102 15.65 -4.56 -15.75
C ASN A 102 15.33 -5.49 -16.93
N ILE A 103 15.61 -5.08 -18.17
CA ILE A 103 15.56 -5.95 -19.35
C ILE A 103 16.96 -6.57 -19.51
N ASP A 104 17.21 -7.63 -18.75
CA ASP A 104 18.36 -8.51 -19.04
C ASP A 104 18.00 -9.33 -20.30
N PHE A 105 18.80 -9.16 -21.37
CA PHE A 105 18.73 -9.98 -22.59
C PHE A 105 19.53 -11.27 -22.44
#